data_AF-A0A5B7DQ02-F1
#
_entry.id   AF-A0A5B7DQ02-F1
#
_cell.length_a   1.000
_cell.length_b   1.000
_cell.length_c   1.000
_cell.angle_alpha   90.00
_cell.angle_beta   90.00
_cell.angle_gamma   90.00
#
_symmetry.space_group_name_H-M   'P 1'
#
loop_
_entity.id
_entity.type
_entity.pdbx_description
1 polymer ?
#
loop_
_entity_poly.entity_id
_entity_poly.type
_entity_poly.pdbx_seq_one_letter_code
_entity_poly.pdbx_strand_id
1 'polypeptide(L)'
;MPGEGKQQEVAAILFNMGAVDKHLYSEVANMKLEYFEKMFPGMDNQSQEGFIFLVTCLHPQSTGQLQVVSSDPRQPPVIDPGYLSHPADLPCMRHG
;
A
#
# COMPACT_ATOMS: atom_id res chain seq x y z
N MET A 1 -26.35 -10.72 25.37
CA MET A 1 -25.03 -10.06 25.33
C MET A 1 -24.60 -10.09 23.88
N PRO A 2 -24.40 -8.95 23.21
CA PRO A 2 -23.97 -8.97 21.81
C PRO A 2 -22.58 -9.59 21.75
N GLY A 3 -22.38 -10.54 20.85
CA GLY A 3 -21.16 -11.33 20.75
C GLY A 3 -19.98 -10.49 20.30
N GLU A 4 -18.91 -10.50 21.10
CA GLU A 4 -17.58 -10.07 20.68
C GLU A 4 -17.06 -11.05 19.63
N GLY A 5 -17.36 -10.80 18.36
CA GLY A 5 -16.59 -11.37 17.27
C GLY A 5 -15.18 -10.79 17.33
N LYS A 6 -14.15 -11.65 17.34
CA LYS A 6 -12.76 -11.17 17.23
C LYS A 6 -12.64 -10.31 15.97
N GLN A 7 -12.21 -9.06 16.14
CA GLN A 7 -11.97 -8.16 15.02
C GLN A 7 -10.82 -8.68 14.17
N GLN A 8 -10.98 -8.65 12.85
CA GLN A 8 -9.92 -9.04 11.94
C GLN A 8 -8.81 -7.99 11.98
N GLU A 9 -7.60 -8.40 12.35
CA GLU A 9 -6.46 -7.48 12.51
C GLU A 9 -5.64 -7.29 11.23
N VAL A 10 -5.69 -8.25 10.31
CA VAL A 10 -4.88 -8.27 9.09
C VAL A 10 -5.72 -8.66 7.88
N ALA A 11 -5.46 -8.05 6.73
CA ALA A 11 -5.95 -8.54 5.44
C ALA A 11 -4.79 -9.02 4.57
N ALA A 12 -5.00 -10.15 3.90
CA ALA A 12 -4.14 -10.68 2.86
C ALA A 12 -4.91 -10.67 1.53
N ILE A 13 -4.32 -10.05 0.50
CA ILE A 13 -4.89 -9.95 -0.84
C ILE A 13 -3.90 -10.59 -1.80
N LEU A 14 -4.37 -11.63 -2.50
CA LEU A 14 -3.66 -12.19 -3.65
C LEU A 14 -4.15 -11.49 -4.91
N PHE A 15 -3.25 -10.76 -5.56
CA PHE A 15 -3.53 -10.02 -6.77
C PHE A 15 -2.72 -10.61 -7.92
N ASN A 16 -3.38 -11.22 -8.91
CA ASN A 16 -2.69 -11.69 -10.11
C ASN A 16 -2.33 -10.48 -10.99
N MET A 17 -1.05 -10.37 -11.36
CA MET A 17 -0.55 -9.30 -12.22
C MET A 17 -0.50 -9.69 -13.69
N GLY A 18 -0.76 -10.96 -14.06
CA GLY A 18 -0.73 -11.47 -15.43
C GLY A 18 0.49 -11.03 -16.25
N ALA A 19 0.36 -11.07 -17.57
CA ALA A 19 1.22 -10.36 -18.51
C ALA A 19 0.63 -8.96 -18.78
N VAL A 20 0.64 -8.08 -17.78
CA VAL A 20 0.05 -6.75 -17.90
C VAL A 20 1.05 -5.77 -18.50
N ASP A 21 0.55 -4.85 -19.33
CA ASP A 21 1.34 -3.73 -19.85
C ASP A 21 1.90 -2.89 -18.70
N LYS A 22 3.23 -2.77 -18.64
CA LYS A 22 3.94 -2.08 -17.55
C LYS A 22 3.57 -0.60 -17.44
N HIS A 23 3.25 0.07 -18.54
CA HIS A 23 2.89 1.48 -18.53
C HIS A 23 1.53 1.65 -17.89
N LEU A 24 0.53 0.90 -18.37
CA LEU A 24 -0.82 0.93 -17.83
C LEU A 24 -0.82 0.61 -16.33
N TYR A 25 -0.09 -0.42 -15.92
CA TYR A 25 -0.06 -0.79 -14.51
C TYR A 25 0.65 0.26 -13.64
N SER A 26 1.77 0.80 -14.10
CA SER A 26 2.50 1.83 -13.34
C SER A 26 1.64 3.08 -13.10
N GLU A 27 0.85 3.49 -14.10
CA GLU A 27 -0.08 4.62 -13.99
C GLU A 27 -1.22 4.35 -13.03
N VAL A 28 -1.87 3.18 -13.13
CA VAL A 28 -2.97 2.78 -12.23
C VAL A 28 -2.49 2.63 -10.79
N ALA A 29 -1.27 2.10 -10.59
CA ALA A 29 -0.64 1.98 -9.29
C ALA A 29 -0.09 3.31 -8.74
N ASN A 30 -0.21 4.41 -9.49
CA ASN A 30 0.37 5.71 -9.17
C ASN A 30 1.87 5.62 -8.82
N MET A 31 2.60 4.79 -9.58
CA MET A 31 4.02 4.54 -9.39
C MET A 31 4.79 4.98 -10.63
N LYS A 32 5.94 5.64 -10.45
CA LYS A 32 6.78 5.98 -11.62
C LYS A 32 7.27 4.69 -12.26
N LEU A 33 7.23 4.65 -13.60
CA LEU A 33 7.64 3.48 -14.39
C LEU A 33 9.05 2.99 -14.02
N GLU A 34 10.00 3.89 -13.77
CA GLU A 34 11.37 3.54 -13.38
C GLU A 34 11.45 2.75 -12.06
N TYR A 35 10.53 2.97 -11.13
CA TYR A 35 10.45 2.21 -9.88
C TYR A 35 9.69 0.90 -10.09
N PHE A 36 8.67 0.92 -10.94
CA PHE A 36 7.95 -0.28 -11.33
C PHE A 36 8.88 -1.32 -11.95
N GLU A 37 9.70 -0.94 -12.93
CA GLU A 37 10.64 -1.84 -13.59
C GLU A 37 11.68 -2.42 -12.63
N LYS A 38 12.09 -1.64 -11.61
CA LYS A 38 13.00 -2.12 -10.56
C LYS A 38 12.34 -3.08 -9.60
N MET A 39 11.06 -2.87 -9.26
CA MET A 39 10.31 -3.72 -8.34
C MET A 39 9.84 -5.02 -8.99
N PHE A 40 9.54 -4.97 -10.29
CA PHE A 40 9.03 -6.09 -11.07
C PHE A 40 9.88 -6.34 -12.33
N PRO A 41 11.14 -6.78 -12.17
CA PRO A 41 12.01 -7.03 -13.30
C PRO A 41 11.47 -8.16 -14.17
N GLY A 42 11.51 -7.99 -15.49
CA GLY A 42 11.13 -9.02 -16.46
C GLY A 42 9.63 -9.11 -16.80
N MET A 43 8.80 -8.19 -16.30
CA MET A 43 7.37 -8.14 -16.65
C MET A 43 7.07 -7.60 -18.05
N ASP A 44 8.08 -7.16 -18.79
CA ASP A 44 7.99 -6.94 -20.23
C ASP A 44 7.83 -8.25 -21.02
N ASN A 45 8.18 -9.39 -20.42
CA ASN A 45 7.98 -10.71 -21.03
C ASN A 45 6.55 -11.22 -20.80
N GLN A 46 5.72 -11.11 -21.84
CA GLN A 46 4.31 -11.55 -21.80
C GLN A 46 4.11 -13.07 -21.69
N SER A 47 5.17 -13.87 -21.76
CA SER A 47 5.11 -15.32 -21.49
C SER A 47 5.39 -15.67 -20.03
N GLN A 48 5.69 -14.68 -19.18
CA GLN A 48 5.85 -14.84 -17.74
C GLN A 48 4.65 -14.19 -17.04
N GLU A 49 4.12 -14.89 -16.04
CA GLU A 49 3.05 -14.37 -15.19
C GLU A 49 3.56 -14.12 -13.77
N GLY A 50 3.07 -13.06 -13.15
CA GLY A 50 3.37 -12.69 -11.77
C GLY A 50 2.12 -12.55 -10.91
N PHE A 51 2.32 -12.56 -9.60
CA PHE A 51 1.31 -12.16 -8.63
C PHE A 51 1.94 -11.29 -7.54
N ILE A 52 1.13 -10.41 -6.96
CA ILE A 52 1.46 -9.67 -5.75
C ILE A 52 0.69 -10.29 -4.60
N PHE A 53 1.38 -10.51 -3.49
CA PHE A 53 0.77 -10.80 -2.21
C PHE A 53 0.86 -9.55 -1.33
N LEU A 54 -0.29 -8.92 -1.06
CA LEU A 54 -0.38 -7.72 -0.24
C LEU A 54 -0.89 -8.12 1.14
N VAL A 55 -0.11 -7.82 2.18
CA VAL A 55 -0.49 -8.02 3.57
C VAL A 55 -0.53 -6.65 4.25
N THR A 56 -1.61 -6.36 4.97
CA THR A 56 -1.78 -5.07 5.65
C THR A 56 -2.44 -5.23 7.01
N CYS A 57 -1.98 -4.45 7.99
CA CYS A 57 -2.66 -4.29 9.27
C CYS A 57 -3.91 -3.43 9.08
N LEU A 58 -5.08 -3.93 9.44
CA LEU A 58 -6.35 -3.24 9.21
C LEU A 58 -6.62 -2.12 10.22
N HIS A 59 -6.03 -2.21 11.41
CA HIS A 59 -6.25 -1.27 12.51
C HIS A 59 -4.91 -0.83 13.14
N PRO A 60 -4.03 -0.14 12.38
CA PRO A 60 -2.80 0.39 12.95
C PRO A 60 -3.10 1.41 14.05
N GLN A 61 -2.27 1.43 15.09
CA GLN A 61 -2.36 2.40 16.18
C GLN A 61 -1.58 3.69 15.87
N SER A 62 -0.67 3.66 14.89
CA SER A 62 0.00 4.84 14.38
C SER A 62 -1.01 5.85 13.84
N THR A 63 -0.79 7.13 14.16
CA THR A 63 -1.58 8.25 13.64
C THR A 63 -0.67 9.28 12.98
N GLY A 64 -1.09 9.80 11.83
CA GLY A 64 -0.42 10.89 11.12
C GLY A 64 -1.09 12.25 11.32
N GLN A 65 -0.52 13.28 10.70
CA GLN A 65 -1.03 14.64 10.67
C GLN A 65 -0.97 15.21 9.25
N LEU A 66 -1.93 16.07 8.93
CA LEU A 66 -1.95 16.85 7.69
C LEU A 66 -2.16 18.31 8.03
N GLN A 67 -1.33 19.19 7.46
CA GLN A 67 -1.40 20.62 7.67
C GLN A 67 -1.58 21.35 6.33
N VAL A 68 -2.64 22.16 6.26
CA VAL A 68 -2.79 23.16 5.20
C VAL A 68 -1.88 24.34 5.54
N VAL A 69 -0.90 24.59 4.68
CA VAL A 69 0.15 25.59 4.92
C VAL A 69 -0.10 26.94 4.24
N SER A 70 -1.18 27.04 3.46
CA SER A 70 -1.50 28.21 2.65
C SER A 70 -3.00 28.27 2.33
N SER A 71 -3.49 29.47 2.01
CA SER A 71 -4.86 29.67 1.51
C SER A 71 -4.99 29.39 0.01
N ASP A 72 -3.90 29.24 -0.75
CA ASP A 72 -3.95 28.81 -2.16
C ASP A 72 -4.26 27.30 -2.23
N PRO A 73 -5.41 26.87 -2.75
CA PRO A 73 -5.80 25.46 -2.82
C PRO A 73 -4.90 24.62 -3.75
N ARG A 74 -4.05 25.26 -4.57
CA ARG A 74 -3.09 24.55 -5.45
C ARG A 74 -1.79 24.23 -4.73
N GLN A 75 -1.53 24.84 -3.58
CA GLN A 75 -0.36 24.54 -2.79
C GLN A 75 -0.58 23.21 -2.05
N PRO A 76 0.32 22.21 -2.22
CA PRO A 76 0.16 20.93 -1.56
C PRO A 76 0.26 21.11 -0.03
N PRO A 77 -0.54 20.36 0.76
CA PRO A 77 -0.39 20.35 2.20
C PRO A 77 0.91 19.66 2.61
N VAL A 78 1.34 19.89 3.84
CA VAL A 78 2.38 19.07 4.47
C VAL A 78 1.71 17.83 5.07
N ILE A 79 2.19 16.65 4.68
CA ILE A 79 1.66 15.35 5.10
C ILE A 79 2.75 14.62 5.87
N ASP A 80 2.48 14.30 7.14
CA ASP A 80 3.24 13.34 7.92
C ASP A 80 2.34 12.13 8.21
N PRO A 81 2.49 11.01 7.49
CA PRO A 81 1.61 9.87 7.67
C PRO A 81 1.82 9.17 9.03
N GLY A 82 2.94 9.39 9.72
CA GLY A 82 3.24 8.75 10.99
C GLY A 82 3.34 7.22 10.91
N TYR A 83 3.58 6.64 9.73
CA TYR A 83 3.60 5.18 9.54
C TYR A 83 4.57 4.49 10.49
N LEU A 84 4.09 3.42 11.13
CA LEU A 84 4.88 2.56 12.03
C LEU A 84 5.47 3.29 13.25
N SER A 85 4.92 4.46 13.60
CA SER A 85 5.31 5.22 14.79
C SER A 85 4.89 4.52 16.08
N HIS A 86 3.78 3.77 16.07
CA HIS A 86 3.38 2.95 17.19
C HIS A 86 4.02 1.56 17.12
N PRO A 87 4.70 1.08 18.19
CA PRO A 87 5.47 -0.18 18.15
C PRO A 87 4.62 -1.44 17.93
N ALA A 88 3.30 -1.37 18.13
CA ALA A 88 2.38 -2.49 17.88
C ALA A 88 2.13 -2.78 16.38
N ASP A 89 2.37 -1.80 15.50
CA ASP A 89 1.97 -1.91 14.09
C ASP A 89 2.91 -2.81 13.28
N LEU A 90 4.19 -2.83 13.62
CA LEU A 90 5.17 -3.71 13.01
C LEU A 90 4.86 -5.20 13.26
N PRO A 91 4.62 -5.65 14.52
CA PRO A 91 4.12 -6.99 14.79
C PRO A 91 2.83 -7.32 14.05
N CYS A 92 1.87 -6.38 13.97
CA CYS A 92 0.61 -6.60 13.26
C CYS A 92 0.85 -6.97 11.79
N MET A 93 1.68 -6.22 11.07
CA MET A 93 1.98 -6.50 9.66
C MET A 93 2.80 -7.78 9.47
N ARG A 94 3.71 -8.11 10.39
CA ARG A 94 4.60 -9.27 10.27
C ARG A 94 3.92 -10.60 10.52
N HIS A 95 2.98 -10.66 11.47
CA HIS A 95 2.31 -11.92 11.85
C HIS A 95 1.06 -12.22 11.00
N GLY A 96 0.82 -11.40 9.97
CA GLY A 96 -0.18 -11.63 8.95
C GLY A 96 0.07 -12.85 8.07
#